data_AF-A0A165HHX4-F1
#
_entry.id   AF-A0A165HHX4-F1
#
_cell.length_a   1.000
_cell.length_b   1.000
_cell.length_c   1.000
_cell.angle_alpha   90.00
_cell.angle_beta   90.00
_cell.angle_gamma   90.00
#
_symmetry.space_group_name_H-M   'P 1'
#
loop_
_entity.id
_entity.type
_entity.pdbx_description
1 polymer ?
#
loop_
_entity_poly.entity_id
_entity_poly.type
_entity_poly.pdbx_seq_one_letter_code
_entity_poly.pdbx_strand_id
1 'polypeptide(L)'
;MRGNLQQARVVREVGEHVIHRSKEQLLMYVSGVGGTGKSHVIKSIIALFHLAKRTHNLLLSAPTGAAAILINGYTIHALTLLPKS
;
A
#
# COMPACT_ATOMS: atom_id res chain seq x y z
N MET A 1 -0.95 7.14 13.46
CA MET A 1 -1.62 5.93 13.96
C MET A 1 -1.45 5.82 15.47
N ARG A 2 -2.45 6.25 16.26
CA ARG A 2 -2.46 6.00 17.71
C ARG A 2 -3.32 4.76 17.97
N GLY A 3 -2.79 3.75 18.68
CA GLY A 3 -3.57 2.62 19.19
C GLY A 3 -3.40 1.25 18.51
N ASN A 4 -2.67 1.13 17.38
CA ASN A 4 -2.39 -0.19 16.78
C ASN A 4 -0.91 -0.31 16.38
N LEU A 5 -0.12 -1.00 17.21
CA LEU A 5 1.33 -1.17 17.03
C LEU A 5 1.67 -1.94 15.76
N GLN A 6 0.85 -2.92 15.36
CA GLN A 6 1.10 -3.72 14.16
C GLN A 6 0.92 -2.90 12.89
N GLN A 7 -0.16 -2.11 12.82
CA GLN A 7 -0.38 -1.19 11.71
C GLN A 7 0.72 -0.11 11.63
N ALA A 8 1.11 0.43 12.79
CA ALA A 8 2.19 1.42 12.86
C ALA A 8 3.54 0.83 12.39
N ARG A 9 3.83 -0.43 12.76
CA ARG A 9 5.04 -1.13 12.31
C ARG A 9 5.09 -1.23 10.79
N VAL A 10 4.02 -1.67 10.14
CA VAL A 10 3.98 -1.79 8.67
C VAL A 10 4.35 -0.47 7.99
N VAL A 11 3.74 0.64 8.41
CA VAL A 11 4.01 1.94 7.79
C VAL A 11 5.40 2.45 8.09
N ARG A 12 5.95 2.15 9.27
CA ARG A 12 7.33 2.45 9.60
C ARG A 12 8.29 1.70 8.67
N GLU A 13 8.13 0.39 8.49
CA GLU A 13 9.02 -0.38 7.60
C GLU A 13 8.97 0.15 6.15
N VAL A 14 7.80 0.52 5.64
CA VAL A 14 7.67 1.18 4.33
C VAL A 14 8.35 2.56 4.33
N GLY A 15 8.17 3.35 5.39
CA GLY A 15 8.80 4.66 5.54
C GLY A 15 10.32 4.60 5.54
N GLU A 16 10.90 3.69 6.32
CA GLU A 16 12.34 3.45 6.36
C GLU A 16 12.88 3.12 4.97
N HIS A 17 12.21 2.24 4.23
CA HIS A 17 12.60 1.87 2.87
C HIS A 17 12.54 3.06 1.90
N VAL A 18 11.47 3.85 1.95
CA VAL A 18 11.27 5.02 1.07
C VAL A 18 12.28 6.13 1.35
N ILE A 19 12.57 6.38 2.64
CA ILE A 19 13.47 7.45 3.09
C ILE A 19 14.92 7.08 2.80
N HIS A 20 15.37 5.89 3.21
CA HIS A 20 16.77 5.48 3.11
C HIS A 20 17.20 4.98 1.74
N ARG A 21 16.27 4.83 0.78
CA ARG A 21 16.53 4.31 -0.58
C ARG A 21 17.36 3.02 -0.52
N SER A 22 16.93 2.08 0.31
CA SER A 22 17.57 0.76 0.41
C SER A 22 17.74 0.16 -0.99
N LYS A 23 18.92 -0.40 -1.26
CA LYS A 23 19.19 -1.08 -2.54
C LYS A 23 18.36 -2.36 -2.69
N GLU A 24 18.02 -3.00 -1.56
CA GLU A 24 17.19 -4.20 -1.53
C GLU A 24 15.70 -3.86 -1.61
N GLN A 25 14.98 -4.56 -2.49
CA GLN A 25 13.55 -4.40 -2.70
C GLN A 25 12.75 -4.78 -1.45
N LEU A 26 11.84 -3.89 -1.01
CA LEU A 26 10.89 -4.24 0.06
C LEU A 26 9.76 -5.12 -0.48
N LEU A 27 9.79 -6.39 -0.11
CA LEU A 27 8.68 -7.33 -0.31
C LEU A 27 7.96 -7.56 1.02
N MET A 28 6.69 -7.20 1.09
CA MET A 28 5.92 -7.28 2.33
C MET A 28 4.53 -7.86 2.10
N TYR A 29 4.16 -8.85 2.91
CA TYR A 29 2.81 -9.39 2.99
C TYR A 29 2.22 -9.07 4.36
N VAL A 30 1.04 -8.44 4.35
CA VAL A 30 0.31 -8.06 5.57
C VAL A 30 -1.04 -8.76 5.55
N SER A 31 -1.21 -9.76 6.41
CA SER A 31 -2.45 -10.51 6.56
C SER A 31 -3.32 -9.98 7.71
N GLY A 32 -4.53 -10.53 7.81
CA GLY A 32 -5.43 -10.29 8.94
C GLY A 32 -6.88 -10.53 8.55
N VAL A 33 -7.71 -10.87 9.54
CA VAL A 33 -9.16 -11.11 9.35
C VAL A 33 -9.88 -9.85 8.83
N GLY A 34 -11.03 -10.01 8.17
CA GLY A 34 -11.89 -8.87 7.80
C GLY A 34 -12.16 -7.94 9.00
N GLY A 35 -12.24 -6.63 8.76
CA GLY A 35 -12.52 -5.65 9.83
C GLY A 35 -11.31 -5.18 10.67
N THR A 36 -10.12 -5.74 10.48
CA THR A 36 -8.92 -5.37 11.29
C THR A 36 -8.24 -4.05 10.91
N GLY A 37 -8.88 -3.23 10.07
CA GLY A 37 -8.34 -1.91 9.69
C GLY A 37 -7.20 -1.94 8.66
N LYS A 38 -7.01 -3.00 7.88
CA LYS A 38 -5.98 -3.06 6.82
C LYS A 38 -6.11 -1.91 5.80
N SER A 39 -7.35 -1.49 5.48
CA SER A 39 -7.56 -0.31 4.63
C SER A 39 -6.99 0.98 5.23
N HIS A 40 -6.91 1.10 6.56
CA HIS A 40 -6.27 2.23 7.22
C HIS A 40 -4.75 2.22 7.03
N VAL A 41 -4.13 1.02 7.00
CA VAL A 41 -2.70 0.86 6.67
C VAL A 41 -2.43 1.36 5.25
N ILE A 42 -3.25 0.95 4.26
CA ILE A 42 -3.13 1.40 2.87
C ILE A 42 -3.22 2.93 2.80
N LYS A 43 -4.23 3.54 3.43
CA LYS A 43 -4.40 5.00 3.47
C LYS A 43 -3.21 5.71 4.13
N SER A 44 -2.63 5.11 5.17
CA SER A 44 -1.45 5.66 5.85
C SER A 44 -0.19 5.60 4.99
N ILE A 45 0.00 4.53 4.20
CA ILE A 45 1.08 4.44 3.21
C ILE A 45 0.90 5.51 2.13
N ILE A 46 -0.31 5.69 1.61
CA ILE A 46 -0.60 6.76 0.64
C ILE A 46 -0.27 8.15 1.22
N ALA A 47 -0.64 8.41 2.47
CA ALA A 47 -0.31 9.66 3.14
C ALA A 47 1.21 9.85 3.34
N LEU A 48 1.93 8.78 3.68
CA LEU A 48 3.39 8.79 3.78
C LEU A 48 4.04 9.21 2.45
N PHE A 49 3.61 8.65 1.31
CA PHE A 49 4.16 9.02 -0.01
C PHE A 49 3.80 10.45 -0.42
N HIS A 50 2.63 10.96 -0.01
CA HIS A 50 2.28 12.38 -0.15
C HIS A 50 3.23 13.27 0.65
N LEU A 51 3.44 12.97 1.93
CA LEU A 51 4.33 13.74 2.82
C LEU A 51 5.78 13.69 2.33
N ALA A 52 6.22 12.56 1.78
CA ALA A 52 7.54 12.41 1.17
C ALA A 52 7.68 13.10 -0.21
N LYS A 53 6.62 13.73 -0.73
CA LYS A 53 6.56 14.32 -2.09
C LYS A 53 6.93 13.34 -3.21
N ARG A 54 6.53 12.08 -3.06
CA ARG A 54 6.86 10.96 -3.98
C ARG A 54 5.63 10.19 -4.44
N THR A 55 4.49 10.85 -4.54
CA THR A 55 3.22 10.22 -4.97
C THR A 55 3.35 9.45 -6.29
N HIS A 56 4.15 9.96 -7.23
CA HIS A 56 4.43 9.32 -8.52
C HIS A 56 5.19 7.99 -8.43
N ASN A 57 5.78 7.67 -7.27
CA ASN A 57 6.48 6.40 -7.02
C ASN A 57 5.56 5.32 -6.43
N LEU A 58 4.26 5.60 -6.27
CA LEU A 58 3.30 4.67 -5.67
C LEU A 58 2.21 4.31 -6.69
N LEU A 59 2.10 3.03 -6.99
CA LEU A 59 0.99 2.45 -7.75
C LEU A 59 0.17 1.55 -6.85
N LEU A 60 -1.16 1.65 -6.96
CA LEU A 60 -2.12 0.91 -6.14
C LEU A 60 -2.90 -0.06 -7.03
N SER A 61 -2.96 -1.32 -6.63
CA SER A 61 -3.72 -2.34 -7.35
C SER A 61 -4.56 -3.21 -6.42
N ALA A 62 -5.68 -3.71 -6.94
CA ALA A 62 -6.46 -4.77 -6.30
C ALA A 62 -6.93 -5.81 -7.33
N PRO A 63 -7.35 -7.02 -6.90
CA PRO A 63 -7.79 -8.07 -7.83
C PRO A 63 -9.10 -7.75 -8.57
N THR A 64 -10.06 -7.11 -7.90
CA THR A 64 -11.39 -6.81 -8.45
C THR A 64 -11.62 -5.30 -8.62
N GLY A 65 -12.52 -4.92 -9.54
CA GLY A 65 -12.86 -3.52 -9.80
C GLY A 65 -13.38 -2.78 -8.56
N ALA A 66 -14.27 -3.42 -7.79
CA ALA A 66 -14.80 -2.84 -6.55
C ALA A 66 -13.69 -2.57 -5.52
N ALA A 67 -12.75 -3.50 -5.34
CA ALA A 67 -11.64 -3.33 -4.41
C ALA A 67 -10.66 -2.24 -4.89
N ALA A 68 -10.43 -2.13 -6.20
CA ALA A 68 -9.58 -1.10 -6.78
C ALA A 68 -10.14 0.31 -6.53
N ILE A 69 -11.46 0.49 -6.72
CA ILE A 69 -12.16 1.75 -6.42
C ILE A 69 -11.99 2.15 -4.95
N LEU A 70 -12.11 1.19 -4.02
CA LEU A 70 -11.99 1.45 -2.57
C LEU A 70 -10.62 1.98 -2.14
N ILE A 71 -9.56 1.68 -2.89
CA ILE A 71 -8.21 2.17 -2.63
C ILE A 71 -7.77 3.28 -3.60
N ASN A 72 -8.68 3.76 -4.46
CA ASN A 72 -8.39 4.71 -5.53
C ASN A 72 -7.21 4.25 -6.42
N GLY A 73 -7.24 2.98 -6.80
CA GLY A 73 -6.23 2.34 -7.64
C GLY A 73 -6.83 1.68 -8.87
N TYR A 74 -6.05 0.78 -9.47
CA TYR A 74 -6.43 0.05 -10.67
C TYR A 74 -6.65 -1.44 -10.35
N THR A 75 -7.30 -2.18 -11.25
CA THR A 75 -7.18 -3.63 -11.16
C THR A 75 -5.75 -4.05 -11.50
N ILE A 76 -5.28 -5.18 -10.96
CA ILE A 76 -3.94 -5.70 -11.29
C ILE A 76 -3.78 -5.83 -12.82
N HIS A 77 -4.79 -6.37 -13.51
CA HIS A 77 -4.84 -6.49 -14.97
C HIS A 77 -4.66 -5.14 -15.70
N ALA A 78 -5.40 -4.10 -15.27
CA ALA A 78 -5.30 -2.79 -15.91
C ALA A 78 -3.96 -2.12 -15.62
N LEU A 79 -3.41 -2.30 -14.41
CA LEU A 79 -2.15 -1.68 -14.01
C LEU A 79 -0.95 -2.28 -14.75
N THR A 80 -0.96 -3.61 -14.96
CA THR A 80 0.17 -4.34 -15.57
C THR A 80 -0.06 -4.74 -17.02
N LEU A 81 -1.19 -4.33 -17.61
CA LEU A 81 -1.62 -4.69 -18.97
C LEU A 81 -1.71 -6.22 -19.20
N LEU A 82 -1.99 -6.97 -18.14
CA LEU A 82 -2.22 -8.41 -18.25
C LEU A 82 -3.63 -8.68 -18.81
N PRO A 83 -3.80 -9.69 -19.68
CA PRO A 83 -5.11 -10.09 -20.17
C PRO A 83 -6.00 -10.54 -19.01
N LYS A 84 -7.30 -10.27 -19.11
CA LYS A 84 -8.28 -10.83 -18.19
C LYS A 84 -8.38 -12.33 -18.48
N SER A 85 -8.13 -13.15 -17.46
CA SER A 85 -8.39 -14.60 -17.47
C SER A 85 -9.89 -14.88 -17.55
#